data_AF-A0A7V4G2A1-F1
#
_entry.id   AF-A0A7V4G2A1-F1
#
_cell.length_a   1.000
_cell.length_b   1.000
_cell.length_c   1.000
_cell.angle_alpha   90.00
_cell.angle_beta   90.00
_cell.angle_gamma   90.00
#
_symmetry.space_group_name_H-M   'P 1'
#
loop_
_entity.id
_entity.type
_entity.pdbx_description
1 polymer ?
#
loop_
_entity_poly.entity_id
_entity_poly.type
_entity_poly.pdbx_seq_one_letter_code
_entity_poly.pdbx_strand_id
1 'polypeptide(L)'
;MASPARTVPDRLADPPDVTAALLREPHAFDFFDALRRIECAFPQKARLGQALRPAHEPLRLGQEPSMAFASSPLASLVPAKADK
;
A
#
# COMPACT_ATOMS: atom_id res chain seq x y z
N MET A 1 21.31 9.39 -5.14
CA MET A 1 21.77 8.18 -4.46
C MET A 1 20.58 7.24 -4.32
N ALA A 2 20.43 6.26 -5.22
CA ALA A 2 19.36 5.27 -5.15
C ALA A 2 19.63 4.33 -3.96
N SER A 3 18.65 4.18 -3.06
CA SER A 3 18.74 3.25 -1.94
C SER A 3 18.86 1.82 -2.49
N PRO A 4 19.75 0.95 -1.96
CA PRO A 4 19.91 -0.41 -2.46
C PRO A 4 18.59 -1.19 -2.37
N ALA A 5 18.33 -2.03 -3.37
CA ALA A 5 17.15 -2.89 -3.41
C ALA A 5 17.05 -3.70 -2.11
N ARG A 6 15.91 -3.60 -1.41
CA ARG A 6 15.70 -4.29 -0.14
C ARG A 6 15.54 -5.78 -0.40
N THR A 7 16.47 -6.58 0.12
CA THR A 7 16.29 -8.03 0.25
C THR A 7 15.38 -8.27 1.47
N VAL A 8 14.12 -8.61 1.23
CA VAL A 8 13.19 -9.01 2.31
C VAL A 8 13.49 -10.48 2.64
N PRO A 9 13.91 -10.82 3.86
CA PRO A 9 14.10 -12.23 4.23
C PRO A 9 12.74 -12.93 4.21
N ASP A 10 12.64 -13.96 3.37
CA ASP A 10 11.50 -14.87 3.24
C ASP A 10 11.18 -15.51 4.60
N ARG A 11 10.10 -15.07 5.27
CA ARG A 11 9.53 -15.76 6.43
C ARG A 11 8.02 -15.59 6.49
N LEU A 12 7.36 -16.75 6.37
CA LEU A 12 5.93 -17.05 6.49
C LEU A 12 5.08 -16.92 5.21
N ALA A 13 5.26 -17.90 4.31
CA ALA A 13 4.48 -18.14 3.08
C ALA A 13 4.55 -16.99 2.07
N ASP A 14 4.52 -17.31 0.77
CA ASP A 14 4.24 -16.29 -0.25
C ASP A 14 2.97 -15.55 0.21
N PRO A 15 3.05 -14.25 0.55
CA PRO A 15 1.88 -13.57 1.06
C PRO A 15 0.83 -13.64 -0.06
N PRO A 16 -0.41 -14.05 0.23
CA PRO A 16 -1.49 -13.94 -0.75
C PRO A 16 -1.47 -12.50 -1.28
N ASP A 17 -1.69 -12.30 -2.58
CA ASP A 17 -1.60 -10.98 -3.21
C ASP A 17 -2.33 -9.95 -2.35
N VAL A 18 -1.54 -9.20 -1.57
CA VAL A 18 -2.07 -8.35 -0.51
C VAL A 18 -2.93 -7.28 -1.13
N THR A 19 -2.58 -6.84 -2.34
CA THR A 19 -3.36 -5.86 -3.09
C THR A 19 -4.71 -6.42 -3.47
N ALA A 20 -4.78 -7.67 -3.97
CA ALA A 20 -6.06 -8.33 -4.27
C ALA A 20 -6.93 -8.56 -3.02
N ALA A 21 -6.33 -8.92 -1.89
CA ALA A 21 -7.05 -9.08 -0.63
C ALA A 21 -7.58 -7.74 -0.09
N LEU A 22 -6.75 -6.68 -0.12
CA LEU A 22 -7.12 -5.34 0.32
C LEU A 22 -8.19 -4.70 -0.58
N LEU A 23 -8.17 -5.01 -1.88
CA LEU A 23 -9.22 -4.60 -2.82
C LEU A 23 -10.59 -5.19 -2.48
N ARG A 24 -10.62 -6.43 -1.98
CA ARG A 24 -11.86 -7.14 -1.66
C ARG A 24 -12.41 -6.73 -0.29
N GLU A 25 -11.56 -6.72 0.72
CA GLU A 25 -11.95 -6.54 2.12
C GLU A 25 -11.00 -5.57 2.84
N PRO A 26 -11.01 -4.27 2.47
CA PRO A 26 -10.08 -3.28 3.06
C PRO A 26 -10.27 -3.13 4.57
N HIS A 27 -11.50 -3.31 5.05
CA HIS A 27 -11.84 -3.18 6.47
C HIS A 27 -11.27 -4.32 7.35
N ALA A 28 -10.82 -5.42 6.75
CA ALA A 28 -10.21 -6.55 7.46
C ALA A 28 -8.72 -6.29 7.82
N PHE A 29 -8.16 -5.16 7.40
CA PHE A 29 -6.76 -4.81 7.61
C PHE A 29 -6.62 -3.63 8.57
N ASP A 30 -5.60 -3.71 9.44
CA ASP A 30 -5.08 -2.53 10.12
C ASP A 30 -4.39 -1.60 9.10
N PHE A 31 -4.56 -0.29 9.29
CA PHE A 31 -4.03 0.73 8.38
C PHE A 31 -2.51 0.63 8.20
N PHE A 32 -1.74 0.55 9.29
CA PHE A 32 -0.29 0.59 9.21
C PHE A 32 0.30 -0.72 8.70
N ASP A 33 -0.33 -1.85 9.05
CA ASP A 33 0.07 -3.15 8.52
C ASP A 33 -0.19 -3.27 7.03
N ALA A 34 -1.33 -2.76 6.54
CA ALA A 34 -1.61 -2.68 5.11
C ALA A 34 -0.53 -1.88 4.36
N LEU A 35 -0.16 -0.70 4.87
CA LEU A 35 0.89 0.13 4.28
C LEU A 35 2.24 -0.59 4.22
N ARG A 36 2.64 -1.26 5.30
CA ARG A 36 3.90 -2.01 5.35
C ARG A 36 3.90 -3.17 4.35
N ARG A 37 2.80 -3.92 4.28
CA ARG A 37 2.69 -5.05 3.33
C ARG A 37 2.74 -4.58 1.88
N ILE A 38 2.07 -3.47 1.54
CA ILE A 38 2.18 -2.85 0.21
C ILE A 38 3.62 -2.39 -0.05
N GLU A 39 4.27 -1.71 0.89
CA GLU A 39 5.66 -1.28 0.73
C GLU A 39 6.62 -2.47 0.51
N CYS A 40 6.36 -3.62 1.15
CA CYS A 40 7.12 -4.86 0.93
C CYS A 40 6.83 -5.52 -0.42
N ALA A 41 5.61 -5.38 -0.97
CA ALA A 41 5.24 -5.93 -2.27
C ALA A 41 5.87 -5.18 -3.47
N PHE A 42 6.33 -3.94 -3.25
CA PHE A 42 7.01 -3.12 -4.26
C PHE A 42 8.45 -2.75 -3.84
N PRO A 43 9.37 -3.72 -3.64
CA PRO A 43 10.74 -3.45 -3.15
C PRO A 43 11.58 -2.56 -4.08
N GLN A 44 11.21 -2.48 -5.37
CA GLN A 44 11.84 -1.67 -6.41
C GLN A 44 11.43 -0.18 -6.38
N LYS A 45 10.38 0.17 -5.64
CA LYS A 45 9.92 1.55 -5.47
C LYS A 45 10.52 2.18 -4.21
N ALA A 46 10.54 3.51 -4.16
CA ALA A 46 10.91 4.22 -2.93
C ALA A 46 9.93 3.88 -1.80
N ARG A 47 10.41 3.98 -0.56
CA ARG A 47 9.55 3.82 0.62
C ARG A 47 8.50 4.92 0.68
N LEU A 48 7.40 4.63 1.37
CA LEU A 48 6.30 5.59 1.51
C LEU A 48 6.81 6.94 2.06
N GLY A 49 6.55 8.01 1.31
CA GLY A 49 6.91 9.38 1.67
C GLY A 49 8.38 9.75 1.40
N GLN A 50 9.16 8.86 0.77
CA GLN A 50 10.56 9.11 0.43
C GLN A 50 10.77 9.34 -1.07
N ALA A 51 9.75 9.18 -1.90
CA ALA A 51 9.89 9.40 -3.33
C ALA A 51 10.04 10.90 -3.65
N LEU A 52 10.90 11.22 -4.61
CA LEU A 52 11.04 12.60 -5.13
C LEU A 52 9.79 13.10 -5.87
N ARG A 53 8.97 12.18 -6.37
CA ARG A 53 7.74 12.48 -7.11
C ARG A 53 6.64 11.52 -6.66
N PRO A 54 5.38 11.97 -6.52
CA PRO A 54 4.27 11.08 -6.15
C PRO A 54 4.07 9.89 -7.10
N ALA A 55 4.42 10.02 -8.38
CA ALA A 55 4.33 8.92 -9.36
C ALA A 55 5.29 7.75 -9.07
N HIS A 56 6.34 7.99 -8.28
CA HIS A 56 7.33 6.96 -7.91
C HIS A 56 7.02 6.27 -6.58
N GLU A 57 5.91 6.63 -5.92
CA GLU A 57 5.40 5.94 -4.74
C GLU A 57 4.66 4.65 -5.14
N PRO A 58 4.64 3.62 -4.27
CA PRO A 58 3.82 2.42 -4.49
C PRO A 58 2.33 2.69 -4.27
N LEU A 59 1.97 3.69 -3.48
CA LEU A 59 0.58 4.05 -3.15
C LEU A 59 0.42 5.56 -3.10
N ARG A 60 -0.77 6.06 -3.46
CA ARG A 60 -1.20 7.43 -3.16
C ARG A 60 -2.26 7.40 -2.06
N LEU A 61 -2.02 8.11 -0.96
CA LEU A 61 -3.00 8.24 0.11
C LEU A 61 -4.01 9.34 -0.23
N GLY A 62 -5.28 9.02 -0.04
CA GLY A 62 -6.40 9.95 -0.10
C GLY A 62 -7.24 9.82 1.16
N GLN A 63 -8.23 10.70 1.31
CA GLN A 63 -9.22 10.63 2.37
C GLN A 63 -10.61 10.64 1.74
N GLU A 64 -11.50 9.82 2.28
CA GLU A 64 -12.93 9.85 1.97
C GLU A 64 -13.63 10.66 3.08
N PRO A 65 -14.04 11.91 2.82
CA PRO A 65 -14.68 12.73 3.85
C PRO A 65 -16.00 12.09 4.29
N SER A 66 -16.13 11.83 5.58
CA SER A 66 -17.33 11.22 6.15
C SER A 66 -17.66 11.84 7.50
N MET A 67 -18.95 11.99 7.77
CA MET A 67 -19.48 12.37 9.10
C MET A 67 -19.85 11.16 9.95
N ALA A 68 -19.73 9.95 9.40
CA ALA A 68 -19.96 8.71 10.13
C ALA A 68 -18.72 8.30 10.92
N PHE A 69 -18.94 7.62 12.04
CA PHE A 69 -17.88 6.91 12.75
C PHE A 69 -17.58 5.61 11.99
N ALA A 70 -16.56 5.66 11.12
CA ALA A 70 -16.17 4.52 10.31
C ALA A 70 -15.74 3.33 11.18
N SER A 71 -16.18 2.12 10.82
CA SER A 71 -15.81 0.89 11.52
C SER A 71 -14.36 0.45 11.27
N SER A 72 -13.72 1.01 10.24
CA SER A 72 -12.32 0.76 9.89
C SER A 72 -11.66 2.03 9.34
N PRO A 73 -10.35 2.24 9.58
CA PRO A 73 -9.60 3.37 9.02
C PRO A 73 -9.41 3.30 7.50
N LEU A 74 -9.54 2.12 6.88
CA LEU A 74 -9.37 1.94 5.44
C LEU A 74 -10.74 1.95 4.73
N ALA A 75 -10.99 3.00 3.95
CA ALA A 75 -12.21 3.12 3.18
C ALA A 75 -12.20 2.23 1.92
N SER A 76 -11.14 2.31 1.11
CA SER A 76 -10.99 1.53 -0.11
C SER A 76 -9.54 1.51 -0.61
N LEU A 77 -9.26 0.58 -1.51
CA LEU A 77 -8.08 0.62 -2.40
C LEU A 77 -8.57 0.71 -3.83
N VAL A 78 -7.93 1.56 -4.62
CA VAL A 78 -8.28 1.76 -6.02
C VAL A 78 -7.05 1.43 -6.87
N PRO A 79 -7.17 0.58 -7.90
CA PRO A 79 -6.08 0.34 -8.83
C PRO A 79 -5.59 1.64 -9.47
N ALA A 80 -4.28 1.75 -9.71
CA ALA A 80 -3.73 2.90 -10.40
C ALA A 80 -4.42 3.05 -11.77
N LYS A 81 -4.85 4.27 -12.08
CA LYS A 81 -5.32 4.58 -13.44
C LYS A 81 -4.11 4.52 -14.38
N ALA A 82 -4.22 3.77 -15.48
CA ALA A 82 -3.21 3.82 -16.52
C ALA A 82 -3.11 5.26 -17.05
N ASP A 83 -1.91 5.83 -17.03
CA ASP A 83 -1.67 7.12 -17.66
C ASP A 83 -2.00 7.02 -19.15
N LYS A 84 -2.66 8.05 -19.70
CA LYS A 84 -3.05 8.12 -21.11
C LYS A 84 -1.87 8.51 -21.99
#